data_AF-A0AB39RKB4-F1
#
_entry.id   AF-A0AB39RKB4-F1
#
_cell.length_a   1.000
_cell.length_b   1.000
_cell.length_c   1.000
_cell.angle_alpha   90.00
_cell.angle_beta   90.00
_cell.angle_gamma   90.00
#
_symmetry.space_group_name_H-M   'P 1'
#
loop_
_entity.id
_entity.type
_entity.pdbx_description
1 polymer ?
#
loop_
_entity_poly.entity_id
_entity_poly.type
_entity_poly.pdbx_seq_one_letter_code
_entity_poly.pdbx_strand_id
1 'polypeptide(L)'
;MAKLKTHFENAKDLVDSYDAEIGSGDVADALDDFADDWKKKRKQLCDGLEFLGKTAGSAAKAYDDLDQHLAQALLKSQPGGPGKGGKGK
;
A
#
# COMPACT_ATOMS: atom_id res chain seq x y z
N MET A 1 2.32 -4.89 -2.89
CA MET A 1 3.41 -4.43 -2.01
C MET A 1 4.46 -5.49 -1.75
N ALA A 2 4.13 -6.64 -1.15
CA ALA A 2 5.10 -7.70 -0.87
C ALA A 2 5.96 -8.11 -2.08
N LYS A 3 5.34 -8.36 -3.25
CA LYS A 3 6.07 -8.71 -4.48
C LYS A 3 7.04 -7.63 -4.96
N LEU A 4 6.63 -6.36 -4.93
CA LEU A 4 7.48 -5.24 -5.36
C LEU A 4 8.67 -5.06 -4.41
N LYS A 5 8.44 -5.18 -3.10
CA LYS A 5 9.50 -5.18 -2.09
C LYS A 5 10.50 -6.31 -2.35
N THR A 6 10.02 -7.54 -2.59
CA THR A 6 10.87 -8.69 -2.93
C THR A 6 11.69 -8.46 -4.20
N HIS A 7 11.09 -7.92 -5.26
CA HIS A 7 11.84 -7.59 -6.49
C HIS A 7 12.94 -6.57 -6.24
N PHE A 8 12.69 -5.57 -5.40
CA PHE A 8 13.70 -4.60 -5.06
C PHE A 8 14.84 -5.20 -4.21
N GLU A 9 14.54 -6.04 -3.22
CA GLU A 9 15.57 -6.74 -2.44
C GLU A 9 16.47 -7.59 -3.34
N ASN A 10 15.90 -8.39 -4.24
CA ASN A 10 16.68 -9.20 -5.19
C ASN A 10 17.59 -8.36 -6.09
N ALA A 11 17.17 -7.13 -6.45
CA ALA A 11 18.00 -6.22 -7.23
C ALA A 11 19.17 -5.64 -6.42
N LYS A 12 19.07 -5.56 -5.08
CA LYS A 12 20.23 -5.22 -4.23
C LYS A 12 21.24 -6.35 -4.22
N ASP A 13 20.78 -7.57 -3.96
CA ASP A 13 21.65 -8.74 -3.85
C ASP A 13 22.47 -8.95 -5.13
N LEU A 14 21.88 -8.63 -6.29
CA LEU A 14 22.57 -8.67 -7.57
C LEU A 14 23.72 -7.64 -7.66
N VAL A 15 23.50 -6.39 -7.25
CA VAL A 15 24.54 -5.34 -7.28
C VAL A 15 25.67 -5.67 -6.32
N ASP A 16 25.33 -6.07 -5.09
CA ASP A 16 26.31 -6.47 -4.07
C ASP A 16 27.20 -7.65 -4.56
N SER A 17 26.65 -8.53 -5.42
CA SER A 17 27.41 -9.66 -5.96
C SER A 17 28.45 -9.27 -7.02
N TYR A 18 28.22 -8.18 -7.76
CA TYR A 18 29.14 -7.72 -8.81
C TYR A 18 30.32 -6.91 -8.25
N ASP A 19 30.11 -6.25 -7.11
CA ASP A 19 31.10 -5.37 -6.49
C ASP A 19 32.43 -6.10 -6.16
N ALA A 20 32.34 -7.40 -5.81
CA ALA A 20 33.51 -8.25 -5.55
C ALA A 20 34.28 -8.68 -6.82
N GLU A 21 33.69 -8.59 -8.01
CA GLU A 21 34.30 -9.03 -9.27
C GLU A 21 34.95 -7.88 -10.08
N ILE A 22 34.69 -6.62 -9.71
CA ILE A 22 35.19 -5.46 -10.46
C ILE A 22 36.59 -5.05 -10.00
N GLY A 23 37.59 -5.30 -10.86
CA GLY A 23 39.01 -5.07 -10.57
C GLY A 23 39.53 -3.62 -10.70
N SER A 24 38.67 -2.60 -10.78
CA SER A 24 39.09 -1.18 -10.83
C SER A 24 38.41 -0.37 -9.72
N GLY A 25 39.22 0.26 -8.86
CA GLY A 25 38.76 1.05 -7.70
C GLY A 25 37.68 2.07 -8.05
N ASP A 26 37.85 2.83 -9.13
CA ASP A 26 36.88 3.86 -9.54
C ASP A 26 35.48 3.30 -9.88
N VAL A 27 35.41 2.08 -10.43
CA VAL A 27 34.12 1.45 -10.78
C VAL A 27 33.50 0.81 -9.55
N ALA A 28 34.30 0.23 -8.66
CA ALA A 28 33.83 -0.27 -7.36
C ALA A 28 33.27 0.88 -6.52
N ASP A 29 33.99 2.00 -6.39
CA ASP A 29 33.51 3.18 -5.66
C ASP A 29 32.20 3.74 -6.26
N ALA A 30 32.10 3.80 -7.59
CA ALA A 30 30.87 4.25 -8.25
C ALA A 30 29.69 3.28 -8.07
N LEU A 31 29.97 1.96 -7.98
CA LEU A 31 28.95 0.95 -7.71
C LEU A 31 28.50 0.97 -6.26
N ASP A 32 29.42 1.18 -5.31
CA ASP A 32 29.10 1.33 -3.89
C ASP A 32 28.24 2.57 -3.66
N ASP A 33 28.63 3.73 -4.20
CA ASP A 33 27.83 4.96 -4.16
C ASP A 33 26.43 4.75 -4.75
N PHE A 34 26.35 4.07 -5.90
CA PHE A 34 25.07 3.72 -6.51
C PHE A 34 24.25 2.80 -5.61
N ALA A 35 24.85 1.74 -5.04
CA ALA A 35 24.16 0.79 -4.18
C ALA A 35 23.59 1.47 -2.93
N ASP A 36 24.35 2.39 -2.35
CA ASP A 36 23.98 3.12 -1.15
C ASP A 36 22.84 4.11 -1.41
N ASP A 37 22.91 4.86 -2.51
CA ASP A 37 21.84 5.77 -2.91
C ASP A 37 20.59 5.02 -3.35
N TRP A 38 20.76 3.92 -4.09
CA TRP A 38 19.66 3.04 -4.46
C TRP A 38 18.94 2.48 -3.24
N LYS A 39 19.68 2.05 -2.21
CA LYS A 39 19.12 1.58 -0.94
C LYS A 39 18.30 2.66 -0.24
N LYS A 40 18.83 3.90 -0.15
CA LYS A 40 18.13 5.05 0.46
C LYS A 40 16.84 5.38 -0.31
N LYS A 41 16.92 5.50 -1.64
CA LYS A 41 15.79 5.86 -2.50
C LYS A 41 14.71 4.78 -2.51
N ARG A 42 15.10 3.51 -2.56
CA ARG A 42 14.17 2.37 -2.48
C ARG A 42 13.42 2.36 -1.15
N LYS A 43 14.11 2.59 -0.04
CA LYS A 43 13.44 2.68 1.28
C LYS A 43 12.36 3.76 1.27
N GLN A 44 12.69 4.96 0.79
CA GLN A 44 11.72 6.06 0.64
C GLN A 44 10.54 5.70 -0.25
N LEU A 45 10.78 4.99 -1.36
CA LEU A 45 9.72 4.53 -2.26
C LEU A 45 8.80 3.51 -1.60
N CYS A 46 9.36 2.53 -0.89
CA CYS A 46 8.58 1.53 -0.14
C CYS A 46 7.72 2.19 0.94
N ASP A 47 8.30 3.11 1.72
CA ASP A 47 7.59 3.85 2.77
C ASP A 47 6.45 4.70 2.17
N GLY A 48 6.69 5.38 1.05
CA GLY A 48 5.68 6.17 0.34
C GLY A 48 4.53 5.31 -0.21
N LEU A 49 4.84 4.13 -0.74
CA LEU A 49 3.82 3.19 -1.21
C LEU A 49 3.00 2.59 -0.04
N GLU A 50 3.62 2.35 1.12
CA GLU A 50 2.89 1.91 2.32
C GLU A 50 1.94 3.00 2.81
N PHE A 51 2.41 4.25 2.84
CA PHE A 51 1.58 5.41 3.17
C PHE A 51 0.41 5.58 2.20
N LEU A 52 0.65 5.45 0.90
CA LEU A 52 -0.40 5.51 -0.11
C LEU A 52 -1.42 4.38 0.08
N GLY A 53 -0.95 3.15 0.32
CA GLY A 53 -1.82 2.00 0.58
C GLY A 53 -2.71 2.20 1.82
N LYS A 54 -2.15 2.73 2.91
CA LYS A 54 -2.93 3.08 4.12
C LYS A 54 -3.96 4.16 3.82
N THR A 55 -3.57 5.22 3.12
CA THR A 55 -4.46 6.32 2.76
C THR A 55 -5.61 5.85 1.88
N ALA A 56 -5.33 5.04 0.86
CA ALA A 56 -6.35 4.46 -0.01
C ALA A 56 -7.29 3.53 0.76
N GLY A 57 -6.75 2.70 1.66
CA GLY A 57 -7.56 1.83 2.52
C GLY A 57 -8.48 2.62 3.46
N SER A 58 -7.97 3.70 4.06
CA SER A 58 -8.76 4.60 4.89
C SER A 58 -9.85 5.30 4.08
N ALA A 59 -9.54 5.75 2.87
CA ALA A 59 -10.52 6.36 1.97
C ALA A 59 -11.63 5.37 1.59
N ALA A 60 -11.28 4.15 1.20
CA ALA A 60 -12.25 3.10 0.88
C ALA A 60 -13.17 2.81 2.07
N LYS A 61 -12.61 2.65 3.28
CA LYS A 61 -13.40 2.46 4.49
C LYS A 61 -14.35 3.63 4.78
N ALA A 62 -13.89 4.86 4.59
CA ALA A 62 -14.71 6.05 4.82
C ALA A 62 -15.90 6.11 3.84
N TYR A 63 -15.70 5.72 2.57
CA TYR A 63 -16.78 5.63 1.60
C TYR A 63 -17.76 4.50 1.93
N ASP A 64 -17.28 3.31 2.29
CA ASP A 64 -18.15 2.19 2.71
C ASP A 64 -19.00 2.56 3.92
N ASP A 65 -18.40 3.18 4.95
CA ASP A 65 -19.09 3.60 6.16
C ASP A 65 -20.14 4.70 5.84
N LEU A 66 -19.82 5.63 4.92
CA LEU A 66 -20.74 6.67 4.45
C LEU A 66 -21.95 6.07 3.70
N ASP A 67 -21.70 5.15 2.78
CA ASP A 67 -22.75 4.49 1.99
C ASP A 67 -23.65 3.63 2.89
N GLN A 68 -23.09 2.95 3.90
CA GLN A 68 -23.86 2.22 4.90
C GLN A 68 -24.76 3.16 5.72
N HIS A 69 -24.23 4.29 6.18
CA HIS A 69 -25.03 5.27 6.91
C HIS A 69 -26.16 5.86 6.04
N LEU A 70 -25.87 6.15 4.77
CA LEU A 70 -26.87 6.65 3.84
C LEU A 70 -27.97 5.62 3.59
N ALA A 71 -27.60 4.35 3.33
CA ALA A 71 -28.55 3.27 3.15
C ALA A 71 -29.44 3.05 4.38
N GLN A 72 -28.86 3.09 5.59
CA GLN A 72 -29.62 2.98 6.83
C GLN A 72 -30.57 4.16 7.04
N ALA A 73 -30.14 5.38 6.73
CA ALA A 73 -30.98 6.57 6.83
C ALA A 73 -32.17 6.49 5.86
N LEU A 74 -31.91 6.07 4.61
CA LEU A 74 -32.95 5.86 3.61
C LEU A 74 -33.95 4.79 4.06
N LEU A 75 -33.48 3.64 4.55
CA LEU A 75 -34.35 2.56 5.06
C LEU A 75 -35.22 3.01 6.24
N LYS A 76 -34.66 3.80 7.16
CA LYS A 76 -35.41 4.35 8.31
C LYS A 76 -36.42 5.42 7.89
N SER A 77 -36.13 6.16 6.82
CA SER A 77 -36.99 7.23 6.31
C SER A 77 -38.13 6.74 5.42
N GLN A 78 -38.09 5.49 4.96
CA GLN A 78 -39.12 4.93 4.08
C GLN A 78 -40.39 4.57 4.89
N PRO A 79 -41.56 5.12 4.54
CA PRO A 79 -42.81 4.75 5.18
C PRO A 79 -43.23 3.35 4.69
N GLY A 80 -42.87 2.30 5.43
CA GLY A 80 -43.26 0.90 5.16
C GLY A 80 -42.22 -0.20 5.43
N GLY A 81 -41.08 0.08 6.07
CA GLY A 81 -40.02 -0.91 6.32
C GLY A 81 -40.45 -2.13 7.17
N PRO A 82 -39.84 -3.32 6.96
CA PRO A 82 -40.35 -4.61 7.43
C PRO A 82 -40.16 -4.80 8.93
N GLY A 83 -41.20 -4.53 9.72
CA GLY A 83 -41.17 -4.89 11.13
C GLY A 83 -42.18 -4.18 12.03
N LYS A 84 -43.49 -4.37 11.81
CA LYS A 84 -44.43 -4.50 12.94
C LYS A 84 -45.72 -5.20 12.50
N GLY A 85 -45.87 -6.45 12.94
CA GLY A 85 -47.13 -7.18 12.82
C GLY A 85 -48.24 -6.50 13.63
N GLY A 86 -49.41 -6.40 13.02
CA GLY A 86 -50.67 -6.10 13.67
C GLY A 86 -51.70 -7.16 13.28
N LYS A 87 -51.71 -8.28 14.00
CA LYS A 87 -52.90 -9.12 14.16
C LYS A 87 -53.92 -8.27 14.91
N GLY A 88 -55.12 -8.04 14.36
CA GLY A 88 -56.14 -7.30 15.08
C GLY A 88 -57.46 -7.13 14.35
N LYS A 89 -58.32 -8.14 14.50
CA LYS A 89 -59.78 -8.21 14.35
C LYS A 89 -60.42 -7.80 13.02
#